data_AF-A0A1M6LU48-F1
#
_entry.id   AF-A0A1M6LU48-F1
#
_cell.length_a   1.000
_cell.length_b   1.000
_cell.length_c   1.000
_cell.angle_alpha   90.00
_cell.angle_beta   90.00
_cell.angle_gamma   90.00
#
_symmetry.space_group_name_H-M   'P 1'
#
loop_
_entity.id
_entity.type
_entity.pdbx_description
1 polymer ?
#
loop_
_entity_poly.entity_id
_entity_poly.type
_entity_poly.pdbx_seq_one_letter_code
_entity_poly.pdbx_strand_id
1 'polypeptide(L)'
;MDLKKLEQFKDKIKEIKILENRILEMQQESEEIVSDVVRASSKSFPYTEHTIKITGVNIKRRDKIKRVTERLNDRKLKLYRELEEIENFIENIEDSKVRQIIELRYIKGMTWSMVALKVYGYPNGDTPRKRIKRYFKKN
;
A
#
# COMPACT_ATOMS: atom_id res chain seq x y z
N MET A 1 -16.61 11.27 10.95
CA MET A 1 -16.10 10.81 9.64
C MET A 1 -16.30 11.93 8.64
N ASP A 2 -15.26 12.28 7.87
CA ASP A 2 -15.28 13.47 7.01
C ASP A 2 -15.24 13.12 5.53
N LEU A 3 -15.84 13.98 4.70
CA LEU A 3 -15.77 13.87 3.23
C LEU A 3 -14.32 13.83 2.72
N LYS A 4 -13.41 14.59 3.36
CA LYS A 4 -11.98 14.59 3.00
C LYS A 4 -11.33 13.23 3.21
N LYS A 5 -11.67 12.52 4.30
CA LYS A 5 -11.16 11.16 4.57
C LYS A 5 -11.62 10.19 3.48
N LEU A 6 -12.90 10.27 3.06
CA LEU A 6 -13.44 9.44 1.98
C LEU A 6 -12.82 9.73 0.61
N GLU A 7 -12.55 11.00 0.29
CA GLU A 7 -11.87 11.38 -0.94
C GLU A 7 -10.46 10.78 -1.05
N GLN A 8 -9.75 10.72 0.08
CA GLN A 8 -8.40 10.15 0.14
C GLN A 8 -8.38 8.61 0.15
N PHE A 9 -9.52 7.93 0.32
CA PHE A 9 -9.59 6.47 0.44
C PHE A 9 -8.91 5.75 -0.74
N LYS A 10 -9.25 6.15 -1.97
CA LYS A 10 -8.67 5.55 -3.18
C LYS A 10 -7.17 5.75 -3.27
N ASP A 11 -6.68 6.92 -2.88
CA ASP A 11 -5.26 7.23 -2.92
C ASP A 11 -4.48 6.51 -1.82
N LYS A 12 -5.09 6.31 -0.64
CA LYS A 12 -4.54 5.46 0.42
C LYS A 12 -4.42 3.99 -0.01
N ILE A 13 -5.42 3.44 -0.71
CA ILE A 13 -5.32 2.08 -1.28
C ILE A 13 -4.17 1.98 -2.28
N LYS A 14 -4.02 2.96 -3.17
CA LYS A 14 -2.88 2.99 -4.09
C LYS A 14 -1.55 3.09 -3.34
N GLU A 15 -1.48 3.91 -2.30
CA GLU A 15 -0.30 4.06 -1.46
C GLU A 15 0.08 2.73 -0.81
N ILE A 16 -0.88 1.99 -0.24
CA ILE A 16 -0.66 0.65 0.31
C ILE A 16 -0.05 -0.27 -0.75
N LYS A 17 -0.61 -0.29 -1.96
CA LYS A 17 -0.09 -1.13 -3.05
C LYS A 17 1.36 -0.77 -3.43
N ILE A 18 1.69 0.52 -3.45
CA ILE A 18 3.05 1.01 -3.70
C ILE A 18 3.99 0.57 -2.56
N LEU A 19 3.54 0.68 -1.31
CA LEU A 19 4.32 0.24 -0.14
C LEU A 19 4.56 -1.27 -0.16
N GLU A 20 3.56 -2.06 -0.52
CA GLU A 20 3.68 -3.52 -0.63
C GLU A 20 4.71 -3.94 -1.69
N ASN A 21 4.66 -3.34 -2.87
CA ASN A 21 5.65 -3.57 -3.92
C ASN A 21 7.07 -3.21 -3.43
N ARG A 22 7.21 -2.05 -2.77
CA ARG A 22 8.50 -1.60 -2.24
C ARG A 22 9.05 -2.53 -1.16
N ILE A 23 8.19 -3.06 -0.29
CA ILE A 23 8.60 -4.04 0.72
C ILE A 23 9.07 -5.33 0.05
N LEU A 24 8.36 -5.80 -0.98
CA LEU A 24 8.73 -6.99 -1.74
C LEU A 24 10.10 -6.84 -2.42
N GLU A 25 10.33 -5.71 -3.09
CA GLU A 25 11.62 -5.39 -3.72
C GLU A 25 12.76 -5.39 -2.70
N MET A 26 12.55 -4.75 -1.54
CA MET A 26 13.54 -4.73 -0.46
C MET A 26 13.81 -6.12 0.12
N GLN A 27 12.80 -6.97 0.24
CA GLN A 27 12.98 -8.34 0.72
C GLN A 27 13.84 -9.15 -0.26
N GLN A 28 13.59 -9.04 -1.56
CA GLN A 28 14.41 -9.67 -2.60
C GLN A 28 15.86 -9.19 -2.57
N GLU A 29 16.08 -7.87 -2.41
CA GLU A 29 17.42 -7.29 -2.29
C GLU A 29 18.17 -7.79 -1.05
N SER A 30 17.45 -8.11 0.03
CA SER A 30 18.05 -8.62 1.28
C SER A 30 18.60 -10.05 1.19
N GLU A 31 18.15 -10.80 0.18
CA GLU A 31 18.57 -12.19 -0.09
C GLU A 31 19.70 -12.27 -1.13
N GLU A 32 20.12 -11.14 -1.70
CA GLU A 32 21.19 -11.08 -2.70
C GLU A 32 22.54 -11.52 -2.10
N ILE A 33 23.09 -12.60 -2.64
CA ILE A 33 24.43 -13.11 -2.28
C ILE A 33 25.46 -12.29 -3.05
N VAL A 34 26.36 -11.62 -2.32
CA VAL A 34 27.47 -10.87 -2.90
C VAL A 34 28.65 -11.82 -3.09
N SER A 35 29.36 -11.70 -4.21
CA SER A 35 30.60 -12.44 -4.45
C SER A 35 31.76 -11.49 -4.71
N ASP A 36 32.92 -11.83 -4.15
CA ASP A 36 34.18 -11.12 -4.38
C ASP A 36 35.28 -12.12 -4.75
N VAL A 37 36.31 -11.65 -5.45
CA VAL A 37 37.46 -12.48 -5.87
C VAL A 37 38.71 -11.95 -5.20
N VAL A 38 39.28 -12.77 -4.32
CA VAL A 38 40.54 -12.45 -3.64
C VAL A 38 41.67 -13.30 -4.19
N ARG A 39 42.89 -12.78 -4.10
CA ARG A 39 44.10 -13.54 -4.41
C ARG A 39 44.58 -14.25 -3.16
N ALA A 40 44.91 -15.52 -3.29
CA ALA A 40 45.38 -16.37 -2.21
C ALA A 40 46.62 -17.16 -2.65
N SER A 41 47.44 -17.56 -1.69
CA SER A 41 48.57 -18.45 -1.92
C SER A 41 48.22 -19.88 -1.55
N SER A 42 48.78 -20.85 -2.27
CA SER A 42 48.70 -22.27 -1.91
C SER A 42 49.17 -22.49 -0.47
N LYS A 43 48.55 -23.42 0.28
CA LYS A 43 48.86 -23.62 1.71
C LYS A 43 50.25 -24.20 1.97
N SER A 44 50.85 -24.85 0.98
CA SER A 44 52.15 -25.49 1.06
C SER A 44 53.12 -24.91 0.03
N PHE A 45 54.42 -24.98 0.35
CA PHE A 45 55.49 -24.63 -0.57
C PHE A 45 55.31 -25.36 -1.92
N PRO A 46 55.41 -24.67 -3.08
CA PRO A 46 56.02 -23.35 -3.30
C PRO A 46 55.05 -22.13 -3.26
N TYR A 47 53.95 -22.19 -2.50
CA TYR A 47 53.06 -21.04 -2.24
C TYR A 47 52.57 -20.28 -3.49
N THR A 48 52.17 -21.00 -4.53
CA THR A 48 51.71 -20.40 -5.81
C THR A 48 50.44 -19.55 -5.64
N GLU A 49 50.39 -18.42 -6.35
CA GLU A 49 49.24 -17.51 -6.36
C GLU A 49 48.08 -18.10 -7.17
N HIS A 50 46.88 -18.07 -6.60
CA HIS A 50 45.63 -18.45 -7.25
C HIS A 50 44.50 -17.55 -6.76
N THR A 51 43.38 -17.53 -7.49
CA THR A 51 42.20 -16.75 -7.12
C THR A 51 41.17 -17.62 -6.41
N ILE A 52 40.55 -17.08 -5.36
CA ILE A 52 39.46 -17.72 -4.63
C ILE A 52 38.24 -16.80 -4.72
N LYS A 53 37.11 -17.37 -5.13
CA LYS A 53 35.82 -16.69 -5.10
C LYS A 53 35.20 -16.86 -3.72
N ILE A 54 35.00 -15.75 -3.01
CA ILE A 54 34.31 -15.71 -1.73
C ILE A 54 32.87 -15.25 -2.00
N THR A 55 31.90 -15.97 -1.43
CA THR A 55 30.48 -15.58 -1.47
C THR A 55 29.98 -15.34 -0.06
N GLY A 56 29.10 -14.36 0.12
CA GLY A 56 28.56 -14.04 1.44
C GLY A 56 27.41 -13.05 1.39
N VAL A 57 26.70 -12.95 2.51
CA VAL A 57 25.62 -11.98 2.70
C VAL A 57 26.18 -10.74 3.38
N ASN A 58 25.92 -9.57 2.82
CA ASN A 58 26.30 -8.32 3.48
C ASN A 58 25.36 -8.05 4.68
N ILE A 59 25.79 -8.49 5.87
CA ILE A 59 25.01 -8.40 7.11
C ILE A 59 24.56 -6.96 7.41
N LYS A 60 25.45 -5.97 7.21
CA LYS A 60 25.13 -4.54 7.43
C LYS A 60 24.03 -4.05 6.48
N ARG A 61 24.08 -4.46 5.20
CA ARG A 61 23.04 -4.15 4.21
C ARG A 61 21.72 -4.81 4.59
N ARG A 62 21.76 -6.08 4.99
CA ARG A 62 20.58 -6.83 5.45
C ARG A 62 19.89 -6.17 6.65
N ASP A 63 20.66 -5.78 7.68
CA ASP A 63 20.12 -5.10 8.86
C ASP A 63 19.50 -3.73 8.52
N LYS A 64 20.15 -2.98 7.62
CA LYS A 64 19.60 -1.70 7.12
C LYS A 64 18.28 -1.93 6.40
N ILE A 65 18.22 -2.90 5.50
CA ILE A 65 17.00 -3.24 4.77
C ILE A 65 15.90 -3.64 5.75
N LYS A 66 16.19 -4.50 6.73
CA LYS A 66 15.23 -4.91 7.77
C LYS A 66 14.63 -3.72 8.53
N ARG A 67 15.45 -2.77 8.98
CA ARG A 67 14.95 -1.56 9.67
C ARG A 67 14.06 -0.70 8.78
N VAL A 68 14.35 -0.62 7.49
CA VAL A 68 13.53 0.15 6.54
C VAL A 68 12.21 -0.58 6.27
N THR A 69 12.23 -1.90 6.07
CA THR A 69 11.01 -2.68 5.84
C THR A 69 10.09 -2.69 7.06
N GLU A 70 10.62 -2.73 8.28
CA GLU A 70 9.84 -2.54 9.51
C GLU A 70 9.08 -1.20 9.51
N ARG A 71 9.77 -0.08 9.22
CA ARG A 71 9.13 1.24 9.13
C ARG A 71 8.05 1.33 8.04
N LEU A 72 8.28 0.68 6.90
CA LEU A 72 7.29 0.63 5.81
C LEU A 72 6.07 -0.20 6.22
N ASN A 73 6.28 -1.32 6.92
CA ASN A 73 5.18 -2.13 7.47
C ASN A 73 4.37 -1.37 8.53
N ASP A 74 5.01 -0.63 9.43
CA ASP A 74 4.31 0.20 10.42
C ASP A 74 3.43 1.26 9.73
N ARG A 75 3.95 1.92 8.70
CA ARG A 75 3.16 2.88 7.90
C ARG A 75 1.99 2.20 7.21
N LYS A 76 2.22 1.03 6.61
CA LYS A 76 1.18 0.22 5.95
C LYS A 76 0.08 -0.16 6.94
N LEU A 77 0.44 -0.58 8.14
CA LEU A 77 -0.51 -0.94 9.20
C LEU A 77 -1.38 0.26 9.62
N LYS A 78 -0.79 1.46 9.74
CA LYS A 78 -1.56 2.69 10.01
C LYS A 78 -2.59 2.98 8.92
N LEU A 79 -2.20 2.84 7.65
CA LEU A 79 -3.12 3.04 6.53
C LEU A 79 -4.26 2.01 6.54
N TYR A 80 -3.97 0.73 6.83
CA TYR A 80 -5.01 -0.29 6.95
C TYR A 80 -6.01 0.03 8.07
N ARG A 81 -5.55 0.50 9.23
CA ARG A 81 -6.45 0.92 10.33
C ARG A 81 -7.36 2.08 9.94
N GLU A 82 -6.84 3.04 9.16
CA GLU A 82 -7.66 4.15 8.65
C GLU A 82 -8.70 3.66 7.62
N LEU A 83 -8.35 2.69 6.79
CA LEU A 83 -9.31 2.08 5.86
C LEU A 83 -10.39 1.28 6.61
N GLU A 84 -10.00 0.54 7.64
CA GLU A 84 -10.92 -0.20 8.52
C GLU A 84 -11.89 0.76 9.24
N GLU A 85 -11.43 1.92 9.73
CA GLU A 85 -12.30 2.98 10.27
C GLU A 85 -13.36 3.42 9.24
N ILE A 86 -12.96 3.52 7.96
CA ILE A 86 -13.84 3.92 6.86
C ILE A 86 -14.85 2.82 6.52
N GLU A 87 -14.41 1.57 6.43
CA GLU A 87 -15.29 0.42 6.16
C GLU A 87 -16.32 0.25 7.28
N ASN A 88 -15.87 0.25 8.54
CA ASN A 88 -16.75 0.20 9.70
C ASN A 88 -17.76 1.36 9.70
N PHE A 89 -17.34 2.57 9.33
CA PHE A 89 -18.28 3.68 9.19
C PHE A 89 -19.35 3.41 8.13
N ILE A 90 -18.97 2.90 6.95
CA ILE A 90 -19.89 2.60 5.85
C ILE A 90 -20.90 1.53 6.24
N GLU A 91 -20.45 0.48 6.93
CA GLU A 91 -21.32 -0.60 7.42
C GLU A 91 -22.37 -0.08 8.41
N ASN A 92 -21.98 0.85 9.28
CA ASN A 92 -22.87 1.46 10.28
C ASN A 92 -23.83 2.52 9.72
N ILE A 93 -23.79 2.86 8.43
CA ILE A 93 -24.76 3.79 7.81
C ILE A 93 -26.11 3.10 7.66
N GLU A 94 -27.17 3.62 8.29
CA GLU A 94 -28.53 3.07 8.17
C GLU A 94 -29.14 3.23 6.76
N ASP A 95 -28.93 4.39 6.12
CA ASP A 95 -29.50 4.67 4.79
C ASP A 95 -28.76 3.90 3.69
N SER A 96 -29.40 2.83 3.19
CA SER A 96 -28.88 1.99 2.11
C SER A 96 -28.45 2.79 0.86
N LYS A 97 -29.17 3.85 0.49
CA LYS A 97 -28.80 4.66 -0.69
C LYS A 97 -27.54 5.47 -0.43
N VAL A 98 -27.35 5.98 0.78
CA VAL A 98 -26.11 6.69 1.15
C VAL A 98 -24.93 5.73 1.12
N ARG A 99 -25.09 4.53 1.69
CA ARG A 99 -24.06 3.48 1.67
C ARG A 99 -23.63 3.15 0.24
N GLN A 100 -24.59 2.83 -0.63
CA GLN A 100 -24.33 2.54 -2.04
C GLN A 100 -23.63 3.70 -2.77
N ILE A 101 -24.05 4.94 -2.54
CA ILE A 101 -23.40 6.09 -3.16
C ILE A 101 -21.95 6.21 -2.72
N ILE A 102 -21.66 6.01 -1.42
CA ILE A 102 -20.29 6.11 -0.90
C ILE A 102 -19.40 5.02 -1.51
N GLU A 103 -19.87 3.78 -1.50
CA GLU A 103 -19.15 2.65 -2.10
C GLU A 103 -18.86 2.88 -3.60
N LEU A 104 -19.87 3.26 -4.38
CA LEU A 104 -19.69 3.44 -5.83
C LEU A 104 -18.79 4.64 -6.14
N ARG A 105 -18.91 5.74 -5.38
CA ARG A 105 -18.17 6.97 -5.66
C ARG A 105 -16.73 6.91 -5.14
N TYR A 106 -16.54 6.59 -3.86
CA TYR A 106 -15.27 6.76 -3.16
C TYR A 106 -14.43 5.47 -3.17
N ILE A 107 -15.06 4.31 -3.04
CA ILE A 107 -14.36 3.01 -3.10
C ILE A 107 -14.11 2.63 -4.57
N LYS A 108 -15.16 2.56 -5.39
CA LYS A 108 -15.04 2.13 -6.81
C LYS A 108 -14.61 3.26 -7.75
N GLY A 109 -14.63 4.51 -7.31
CA GLY A 109 -14.14 5.65 -8.09
C GLY A 109 -15.01 6.03 -9.31
N MET A 110 -16.30 5.68 -9.31
CA MET A 110 -17.21 5.97 -10.43
C MET A 110 -17.56 7.46 -10.52
N THR A 111 -17.93 7.93 -11.72
CA THR A 111 -18.42 9.31 -11.92
C THR A 111 -19.80 9.50 -11.29
N TRP A 112 -20.15 10.73 -10.90
CA TRP A 112 -21.45 11.01 -10.30
C TRP A 112 -22.63 10.58 -11.17
N SER A 113 -22.53 10.72 -12.50
CA SER A 113 -23.57 10.27 -13.43
C SER A 113 -23.73 8.75 -13.46
N MET A 114 -22.63 7.98 -13.39
CA MET A 114 -22.68 6.51 -13.29
C MET A 114 -23.27 6.05 -11.95
N VAL A 115 -22.89 6.73 -10.86
CA VAL A 115 -23.46 6.47 -9.54
C VAL A 115 -24.96 6.76 -9.54
N ALA A 116 -25.39 7.88 -10.12
CA ALA A 116 -26.80 8.23 -10.23
C ALA A 116 -27.58 7.19 -11.03
N LEU A 117 -27.03 6.74 -12.17
CA LEU A 117 -27.64 5.72 -13.00
C LEU A 117 -27.84 4.40 -12.24
N LYS A 118 -26.84 3.96 -11.47
CA LYS A 118 -26.92 2.72 -10.69
C LYS A 118 -27.86 2.79 -9.50
N VAL A 119 -27.90 3.92 -8.78
CA VAL A 119 -28.67 4.05 -7.53
C VAL A 119 -30.11 4.53 -7.77
N TYR A 120 -30.32 5.35 -8.80
CA TYR A 120 -31.59 6.03 -9.06
C TYR A 120 -32.19 5.68 -10.42
N GLY A 121 -31.47 5.00 -11.32
CA GLY A 121 -31.98 4.62 -12.64
C GLY A 121 -31.89 5.73 -13.70
N TYR A 122 -31.32 6.90 -13.38
CA TYR A 122 -31.14 8.00 -14.32
C TYR A 122 -29.81 8.74 -14.08
N PRO A 123 -29.16 9.28 -15.13
CA PRO A 123 -27.78 9.76 -15.07
C PRO A 123 -27.61 11.18 -14.48
N ASN A 124 -28.45 11.60 -13.53
CA ASN A 124 -28.33 12.92 -12.91
C ASN A 124 -27.41 12.89 -11.69
N GLY A 125 -26.14 13.26 -11.89
CA GLY A 125 -25.10 13.24 -10.86
C GLY A 125 -25.32 14.18 -9.67
N ASP A 126 -26.19 15.19 -9.80
CA ASP A 126 -26.47 16.12 -8.71
C ASP A 126 -27.27 15.49 -7.57
N THR A 127 -28.16 14.55 -7.89
CA THR A 127 -28.99 13.84 -6.90
C THR A 127 -28.14 13.12 -5.85
N PRO A 128 -27.22 12.19 -6.22
CA PRO A 128 -26.35 11.53 -5.25
C PRO A 128 -25.41 12.52 -4.55
N ARG A 129 -24.86 13.52 -5.26
CA ARG A 129 -23.96 14.51 -4.68
C ARG A 129 -24.63 15.34 -3.58
N LYS A 130 -25.86 15.83 -3.81
CA LYS A 130 -26.64 16.60 -2.83
C LYS A 130 -27.05 15.74 -1.65
N ARG A 131 -27.41 14.47 -1.86
CA ARG A 131 -27.75 13.54 -0.76
C ARG A 131 -26.58 13.33 0.19
N ILE A 132 -25.39 13.06 -0.35
CA ILE A 132 -24.16 12.90 0.45
C ILE A 132 -23.84 14.19 1.21
N LYS A 133 -23.86 15.35 0.55
CA LYS A 133 -23.64 16.64 1.22
C LYS A 133 -24.63 16.91 2.37
N ARG A 134 -25.89 16.50 2.24
CA ARG A 134 -26.88 16.65 3.31
C ARG A 134 -26.62 15.68 4.46
N TYR A 135 -26.23 14.45 4.16
CA TYR A 135 -25.89 13.45 5.17
C TYR A 135 -24.76 13.93 6.09
N PHE A 136 -23.63 14.36 5.52
CA PHE A 136 -22.48 14.91 6.26
C PHE A 136 -22.67 16.33 6.82
N LYS A 137 -23.83 16.96 6.57
CA LYS A 137 -24.19 18.23 7.23
C LYS A 137 -25.08 18.02 8.45
N LYS A 138 -25.82 16.91 8.46
CA LYS A 138 -26.77 16.57 9.54
C LYS A 138 -26.08 15.77 10.65
N ASN A 139 -25.02 15.05 10.30
CA ASN A 139 -24.16 14.24 11.14
C ASN A 139 -22.73 14.77 11.07
#